data_AF-A0A9P1BU54-F1
#
_entry.id   AF-A0A9P1BU54-F1
#
_cell.length_a   1.000
_cell.length_b   1.000
_cell.length_c   1.000
_cell.angle_alpha   90.00
_cell.angle_beta   90.00
_cell.angle_gamma   90.00
#
_symmetry.space_group_name_H-M   'P 1'
#
loop_
_entity.id
_entity.type
_entity.pdbx_description
1 polymer ?
#
loop_
_entity_poly.entity_id
_entity_poly.type
_entity_poly.pdbx_seq_one_letter_code
_entity_poly.pdbx_strand_id
1 'polypeptide(L)'
;MREVPEWFSVVNMIIVFSYVLEIFLKLRAYGFRGFFLGPEKVWNIFDFLIVALSLSETMLEIMALMSSATNLDSSYLRSIRFIRVVRALRGIRVIRLIHYIGALRTLVFSIVSTAGSLVWTLVLLILVFYIFGVIIAQIVTDHCRESAQRSTGDLDALPSCEKDASRYWFGVSESMFTLFMAITGGISWEDALKPLRDISSVAVACMVLYIVIAVFAILNVLALWCTCAFIRASGGGP
;
A
#
# COMPACT_ATOMS: atom_id res chain seq x y z
N MET A 1 21.29 17.36 14.27
CA MET A 1 21.40 15.90 14.06
C MET A 1 21.26 15.28 15.44
N ARG A 2 20.23 14.45 15.71
CA ARG A 2 20.13 13.77 17.01
C ARG A 2 21.25 12.74 17.07
N GLU A 3 22.19 12.93 17.98
CA GLU A 3 23.25 11.95 18.22
C GLU A 3 22.60 10.67 18.72
N VAL A 4 22.76 9.60 17.96
CA VAL A 4 22.27 8.30 18.35
C VAL A 4 23.13 7.83 19.52
N PRO A 5 22.54 7.48 20.68
CA PRO A 5 23.33 7.04 21.82
C PRO A 5 24.19 5.83 21.49
N GLU A 6 25.43 5.79 21.95
CA GLU A 6 26.39 4.70 21.69
C GLU A 6 25.85 3.32 22.09
N TRP A 7 25.06 3.25 23.17
CA TRP A 7 24.43 2.00 23.62
C TRP A 7 23.52 1.38 22.56
N PHE A 8 22.88 2.21 21.72
CA PHE A 8 21.99 1.75 20.67
C PHE A 8 22.76 0.99 19.58
N SER A 9 23.97 1.43 19.26
CA SER A 9 24.84 0.77 18.28
C SER A 9 25.33 -0.59 18.78
N VAL A 10 25.71 -0.68 20.07
CA VAL A 10 26.13 -1.94 20.69
C VAL A 10 24.99 -2.96 20.72
N VAL A 11 23.79 -2.53 21.15
CA VAL A 11 22.59 -3.37 21.16
C VAL A 11 22.29 -3.88 19.76
N ASN A 12 22.34 -3.01 18.75
CA ASN A 12 22.12 -3.37 17.34
C ASN A 12 23.14 -4.40 16.83
N MET A 13 24.41 -4.29 17.23
CA MET A 13 25.46 -5.23 16.82
C MET A 13 25.25 -6.64 17.42
N ILE A 14 24.92 -6.73 18.72
CA ILE A 14 24.62 -7.98 19.41
C ILE A 14 23.43 -8.69 18.74
N ILE A 15 22.41 -7.90 18.44
CA ILE A 15 21.20 -8.31 17.76
C ILE A 15 21.46 -8.86 16.35
N VAL A 16 22.29 -8.18 15.55
CA VAL A 16 22.62 -8.64 14.20
C VAL A 16 23.39 -9.95 14.28
N PHE A 17 24.31 -10.05 15.24
CA PHE A 17 25.07 -11.26 15.48
C PHE A 17 24.16 -12.45 15.89
N SER A 18 23.21 -12.24 16.80
CA SER A 18 22.27 -13.30 17.20
C SER A 18 21.43 -13.80 16.03
N TYR A 19 21.03 -12.94 15.09
CA TYR A 19 20.28 -13.36 13.90
C TYR A 19 21.12 -14.05 12.85
N VAL A 20 22.35 -13.61 12.64
CA VAL A 20 23.30 -14.34 11.78
C VAL A 20 23.51 -15.75 12.33
N LEU A 21 23.64 -15.88 13.66
CA LEU A 21 23.76 -17.16 14.33
C LEU A 21 22.48 -18.00 14.19
N GLU A 22 21.30 -17.42 14.40
CA GLU A 22 20.02 -18.10 14.24
C GLU A 22 19.82 -18.63 12.81
N ILE A 23 20.07 -17.82 11.80
CA ILE A 23 19.98 -18.23 10.39
C ILE A 23 21.00 -19.32 10.08
N PHE A 24 22.23 -19.19 10.59
CA PHE A 24 23.26 -20.22 10.40
C PHE A 24 22.85 -21.55 11.03
N LEU A 25 22.28 -21.53 12.23
CA LEU A 25 21.76 -22.72 12.91
C LEU A 25 20.56 -23.31 12.15
N LYS A 26 19.61 -22.49 11.68
CA LYS A 26 18.49 -22.94 10.83
C LYS A 26 18.97 -23.56 9.51
N LEU A 27 19.95 -22.95 8.85
CA LEU A 27 20.53 -23.45 7.61
C LEU A 27 21.23 -24.80 7.83
N ARG A 28 21.91 -24.97 8.97
CA ARG A 28 22.56 -26.23 9.35
C ARG A 28 21.57 -27.32 9.74
N ALA A 29 20.47 -26.96 10.41
CA ALA A 29 19.43 -27.90 10.84
C ALA A 29 18.54 -28.37 9.67
N TYR A 30 18.07 -27.46 8.81
CA TYR A 30 17.17 -27.79 7.71
C TYR A 30 17.90 -28.12 6.40
N GLY A 31 19.17 -27.77 6.28
CA GLY A 31 19.93 -27.81 5.03
C GLY A 31 19.47 -26.75 4.02
N PHE A 32 20.29 -26.48 2.99
CA PHE A 32 19.98 -25.47 1.96
C PHE A 32 18.62 -25.72 1.28
N ARG A 33 18.32 -26.97 0.92
CA ARG A 33 17.03 -27.30 0.30
C ARG A 33 15.86 -27.16 1.28
N GLY A 34 16.00 -27.57 2.54
CA GLY A 34 14.91 -27.44 3.53
C GLY A 34 14.65 -25.98 3.92
N PHE A 35 15.68 -25.14 3.94
CA PHE A 35 15.54 -23.71 4.26
C PHE A 35 14.78 -22.94 3.17
N PHE A 36 15.10 -23.17 1.90
CA PHE A 36 14.51 -22.42 0.76
C PHE A 36 13.27 -23.07 0.15
N LEU A 37 13.09 -24.40 0.25
CA LEU A 37 11.94 -25.12 -0.32
C LEU A 37 10.99 -25.71 0.74
N GLY A 38 11.27 -25.50 2.04
CA GLY A 38 10.42 -25.97 3.12
C GLY A 38 9.07 -25.23 3.23
N PRO A 39 8.17 -25.70 4.12
CA PRO A 39 6.88 -25.05 4.38
C PRO A 39 7.03 -23.61 4.93
N GLU A 40 8.09 -23.36 5.70
CA GLU A 40 8.43 -22.04 6.29
C GLU A 40 9.29 -21.16 5.36
N LYS A 41 9.42 -21.51 4.07
CA LYS A 41 10.34 -20.83 3.14
C LYS A 41 10.15 -19.32 3.04
N VAL A 42 8.92 -18.84 3.13
CA VAL A 42 8.61 -17.40 3.00
C VAL A 42 9.21 -16.63 4.18
N TRP A 43 9.09 -17.17 5.40
CA TRP A 43 9.68 -16.59 6.60
C TRP A 43 11.20 -16.70 6.59
N ASN A 44 11.74 -17.85 6.20
CA ASN A 44 13.18 -18.05 6.10
C ASN A 44 13.84 -17.11 5.07
N ILE A 45 13.21 -16.89 3.91
CA ILE A 45 13.68 -15.95 2.88
C ILE A 45 13.55 -14.50 3.37
N PHE A 46 12.46 -14.17 4.05
CA PHE A 46 12.26 -12.85 4.62
C PHE A 46 13.28 -12.52 5.72
N ASP A 47 13.49 -13.45 6.66
CA ASP A 47 14.51 -13.36 7.72
C ASP A 47 15.91 -13.17 7.10
N PHE A 48 16.25 -13.96 6.07
CA PHE A 48 17.51 -13.84 5.34
C PHE A 48 17.68 -12.48 4.65
N LEU A 49 16.65 -11.98 3.98
CA LEU A 49 16.67 -10.66 3.35
C LEU A 49 16.87 -9.53 4.35
N ILE A 50 16.23 -9.60 5.52
CA ILE A 50 16.39 -8.60 6.58
C ILE A 50 17.82 -8.60 7.13
N VAL A 51 18.41 -9.78 7.37
CA VAL A 51 19.79 -9.88 7.83
C VAL A 51 20.76 -9.38 6.76
N ALA A 52 20.55 -9.74 5.50
CA ALA A 52 21.36 -9.24 4.38
C ALA A 52 21.28 -7.71 4.25
N LEU A 53 20.09 -7.12 4.36
CA LEU A 53 19.89 -5.67 4.36
C LEU A 53 20.57 -5.00 5.56
N SER A 54 20.47 -5.60 6.75
CA SER A 54 21.14 -5.11 7.97
C SER A 54 22.66 -5.09 7.84
N LEU A 55 23.23 -6.16 7.28
CA LEU A 55 24.66 -6.26 7.01
C LEU A 55 25.10 -5.25 5.94
N SER A 56 24.29 -5.05 4.90
CA SER A 56 24.59 -4.06 3.87
C SER A 56 24.58 -2.64 4.44
N GLU A 57 23.64 -2.33 5.34
CA GLU A 57 23.56 -1.03 6.00
C GLU A 57 24.79 -0.79 6.89
N THR A 58 25.16 -1.75 7.74
CA THR A 58 26.33 -1.61 8.63
C THR A 58 27.63 -1.54 7.84
N MET A 59 27.79 -2.34 6.79
CA MET A 59 28.96 -2.29 5.91
C MET A 59 29.07 -0.93 5.20
N LEU A 60 27.96 -0.39 4.69
CA LEU A 60 27.96 0.93 4.04
C LEU A 60 28.26 2.06 5.03
N GLU A 61 27.75 1.98 6.27
CA GLU A 61 28.04 2.95 7.34
C GLU A 61 29.54 2.94 7.71
N ILE A 62 30.15 1.77 7.83
CA ILE A 62 31.59 1.61 8.09
C ILE A 62 32.43 2.12 6.91
N MET A 63 32.07 1.76 5.67
CA MET A 63 32.76 2.23 4.46
C MET A 63 32.69 3.76 4.32
N ALA A 64 31.54 4.37 4.63
CA ALA A 64 31.39 5.83 4.63
C ALA A 64 32.32 6.50 5.67
N LEU A 65 32.43 5.91 6.87
CA LEU A 65 33.31 6.41 7.93
C LEU A 65 34.79 6.31 7.52
N MET A 66 35.21 5.19 6.92
CA MET A 66 36.57 5.01 6.40
C MET A 66 36.90 5.94 5.22
N SER A 67 35.94 6.16 4.31
CA SER A 67 36.14 7.05 3.17
C SER A 67 36.29 8.52 3.58
N SER A 68 35.69 8.92 4.72
CA SER A 68 35.84 10.27 5.26
C SER A 68 37.25 10.53 5.81
N ALA A 69 38.02 9.48 6.12
CA ALA A 69 39.40 9.56 6.58
C ALA A 69 40.44 9.58 5.43
N THR A 70 40.02 9.26 4.20
CA THR A 70 40.90 9.19 3.02
C THR A 70 40.40 10.17 1.95
N ASN A 71 41.10 11.30 1.79
CA ASN A 71 40.80 12.35 0.80
C ASN A 71 40.97 11.83 -0.65
N LEU A 72 40.04 11.01 -1.15
CA LEU A 72 40.03 10.53 -2.53
C LEU A 72 38.88 11.17 -3.31
N ASP A 73 39.24 12.21 -4.07
CA ASP A 73 38.38 12.87 -5.04
C ASP A 73 37.93 11.93 -6.17
N SER A 74 36.73 12.16 -6.69
CA SER A 74 35.94 11.35 -7.67
C SER A 74 34.90 10.37 -7.07
N SER A 75 35.11 9.85 -5.84
CA SER A 75 34.12 8.99 -5.17
C SER A 75 32.96 9.77 -4.52
N TYR A 76 33.14 11.08 -4.29
CA TYR A 76 32.22 11.94 -3.53
C TYR A 76 30.80 12.08 -4.12
N LEU A 77 30.63 12.10 -5.44
CA LEU A 77 29.29 12.21 -6.04
C LEU A 77 28.51 10.89 -5.97
N ARG A 78 29.21 9.76 -5.98
CA ARG A 78 28.62 8.43 -5.87
C ARG A 78 28.25 8.15 -4.41
N SER A 79 29.12 8.49 -3.46
CA SER A 79 28.88 8.35 -2.03
C SER A 79 27.71 9.22 -1.52
N ILE A 80 27.49 10.44 -2.04
CA ILE A 80 26.31 11.25 -1.67
C ILE A 80 24.98 10.55 -2.02
N ARG A 81 24.89 9.87 -3.18
CA ARG A 81 23.69 9.11 -3.56
C ARG A 81 23.50 7.89 -2.66
N PHE A 82 24.59 7.17 -2.33
CA PHE A 82 24.54 6.04 -1.41
C PHE A 82 24.18 6.44 0.02
N ILE A 83 24.66 7.60 0.52
CA ILE A 83 24.30 8.13 1.83
C ILE A 83 22.80 8.44 1.92
N ARG A 84 22.17 8.92 0.84
CA ARG A 84 20.70 9.12 0.81
C ARG A 84 19.94 7.80 0.91
N VAL A 85 20.42 6.75 0.25
CA VAL A 85 19.84 5.40 0.36
C VAL A 85 20.00 4.87 1.77
N VAL A 86 21.19 4.96 2.38
CA VAL A 86 21.44 4.54 3.77
C VAL A 86 20.51 5.27 4.76
N ARG A 87 20.27 6.58 4.56
CA ARG A 87 19.29 7.34 5.36
C ARG A 87 17.86 6.81 5.21
N ALA A 88 17.44 6.40 4.02
CA ALA A 88 16.14 5.81 3.78
C ALA A 88 16.01 4.39 4.39
N LEU A 89 17.10 3.60 4.34
CA LEU A 89 17.14 2.25 4.91
C LEU A 89 17.05 2.25 6.45
N ARG A 90 17.30 3.37 7.11
CA ARG A 90 17.15 3.50 8.57
C ARG A 90 15.75 3.13 9.07
N GLY A 91 14.72 3.30 8.25
CA GLY A 91 13.34 2.87 8.55
C GLY A 91 13.18 1.35 8.63
N ILE A 92 14.01 0.59 7.91
CA ILE A 92 14.02 -0.89 7.94
C ILE A 92 14.43 -1.40 9.33
N ARG A 93 15.16 -0.60 10.11
CA ARG A 93 15.50 -0.97 11.50
C ARG A 93 14.26 -1.21 12.36
N VAL A 94 13.15 -0.54 12.07
CA VAL A 94 11.85 -0.72 12.76
C VAL A 94 11.23 -2.06 12.39
N ILE A 95 11.37 -2.51 11.14
CA ILE A 95 10.88 -3.82 10.67
C ILE A 95 11.60 -4.95 11.41
N ARG A 96 12.87 -4.77 11.79
CA ARG A 96 13.61 -5.75 12.61
C ARG A 96 13.01 -5.91 14.01
N LEU A 97 12.40 -4.85 14.56
CA LEU A 97 11.73 -4.89 15.86
C LEU A 97 10.53 -5.84 15.90
N ILE A 98 9.85 -5.98 14.75
CA ILE A 98 8.75 -6.93 14.55
C ILE A 98 9.25 -8.37 14.75
N HIS A 99 10.52 -8.64 14.44
CA HIS A 99 11.11 -9.96 14.60
C HIS A 99 11.61 -10.20 16.05
N TYR A 100 12.13 -9.18 16.75
CA TYR A 100 12.52 -9.32 18.16
C TYR A 100 11.34 -9.59 19.08
N ILE A 101 10.17 -9.04 18.75
CA ILE A 101 8.98 -9.15 19.57
C ILE A 101 8.11 -10.26 18.97
N GLY A 102 8.17 -11.46 19.57
CA GLY A 102 7.34 -12.60 19.15
C GLY A 102 5.84 -12.26 19.07
N ALA A 103 5.35 -11.35 19.92
CA ALA A 103 3.99 -10.83 19.84
C ALA A 103 3.71 -10.07 18.52
N LEU A 104 4.64 -9.26 18.01
CA LEU A 104 4.50 -8.57 16.73
C LEU A 104 4.53 -9.55 15.55
N ARG A 105 5.39 -10.57 15.59
CA ARG A 105 5.41 -11.64 14.58
C ARG A 105 4.06 -12.37 14.50
N THR A 106 3.47 -12.70 15.65
CA THR A 106 2.14 -13.33 15.72
C THR A 106 1.03 -12.42 15.17
N LEU A 107 1.11 -11.11 15.43
CA LEU A 107 0.18 -10.14 14.85
C LEU A 107 0.34 -10.06 13.32
N VAL A 108 1.56 -10.00 12.80
CA VAL A 108 1.82 -9.99 11.35
C VAL A 108 1.34 -11.29 10.69
N PHE A 109 1.58 -12.44 11.30
CA PHE A 109 1.04 -13.71 10.82
C PHE A 109 -0.49 -13.71 10.79
N SER A 110 -1.13 -13.08 11.78
CA SER A 110 -2.58 -12.92 11.82
C SER A 110 -3.09 -12.00 10.71
N ILE A 111 -2.37 -10.92 10.40
CA ILE A 111 -2.71 -10.00 9.28
C ILE A 111 -2.51 -10.70 7.93
N VAL A 112 -1.39 -11.39 7.73
CA VAL A 112 -1.10 -12.07 6.45
C VAL A 112 -2.08 -13.21 6.22
N SER A 113 -2.48 -13.93 7.27
CA SER A 113 -3.47 -15.00 7.13
C SER A 113 -4.86 -14.48 6.77
N THR A 114 -5.25 -13.27 7.21
CA THR A 114 -6.50 -12.62 6.78
C THR A 114 -6.35 -11.80 5.49
N ALA A 115 -5.13 -11.47 5.07
CA ALA A 115 -4.89 -10.72 3.84
C ALA A 115 -5.39 -11.47 2.60
N GLY A 116 -5.31 -12.80 2.59
CA GLY A 116 -5.82 -13.60 1.47
C GLY A 116 -7.29 -13.36 1.16
N SER A 117 -8.16 -13.28 2.18
CA SER A 117 -9.57 -12.97 1.99
C SER A 117 -9.80 -11.49 1.68
N LEU A 118 -9.00 -10.59 2.25
CA LEU A 118 -9.04 -9.16 1.92
C LEU A 118 -8.72 -8.87 0.45
N VAL A 119 -7.75 -9.57 -0.15
CA VAL A 119 -7.38 -9.33 -1.55
C VAL A 119 -8.58 -9.54 -2.46
N TRP A 120 -9.35 -10.61 -2.26
CA TRP A 120 -10.55 -10.87 -3.05
C TRP A 120 -11.63 -9.80 -2.85
N THR A 121 -11.80 -9.32 -1.62
CA THR A 121 -12.73 -8.22 -1.36
C THR A 121 -12.28 -6.90 -2.00
N LEU A 122 -10.98 -6.62 -1.99
CA LEU A 122 -10.42 -5.45 -2.67
C LEU A 122 -10.58 -5.55 -4.19
N VAL A 123 -10.38 -6.74 -4.77
CA VAL A 123 -10.63 -7.00 -6.20
C VAL A 123 -12.10 -6.75 -6.53
N LEU A 124 -13.03 -7.26 -5.72
CA LEU A 124 -14.46 -7.01 -5.89
C LEU A 124 -14.78 -5.50 -5.81
N LEU A 125 -14.18 -4.79 -4.86
CA LEU A 125 -14.36 -3.34 -4.69
C LEU A 125 -13.85 -2.57 -5.91
N ILE A 126 -12.66 -2.91 -6.43
CA ILE A 126 -12.08 -2.31 -7.64
C ILE A 126 -12.98 -2.59 -8.86
N LEU A 127 -13.53 -3.80 -8.97
CA LEU A 127 -14.45 -4.15 -10.05
C LEU A 127 -15.72 -3.28 -9.99
N VAL A 128 -16.28 -3.06 -8.79
CA VAL A 128 -17.41 -2.16 -8.60
C VAL A 128 -17.04 -0.72 -9.01
N PHE A 129 -15.85 -0.22 -8.62
CA PHE A 129 -15.39 1.11 -9.06
C PHE A 129 -15.30 1.20 -10.58
N TYR A 130 -14.79 0.15 -11.22
CA TYR A 130 -14.67 0.10 -12.68
C TYR A 130 -16.03 0.12 -13.37
N ILE A 131 -16.97 -0.74 -12.95
CA ILE A 131 -18.30 -0.84 -13.58
C ILE A 131 -19.04 0.50 -13.48
N PHE A 132 -19.17 1.05 -12.28
CA PHE A 132 -19.88 2.33 -12.09
C PHE A 132 -19.11 3.51 -12.69
N GLY A 133 -17.77 3.48 -12.61
CA GLY A 133 -16.91 4.51 -13.20
C GLY A 133 -17.05 4.58 -14.71
N VAL A 134 -17.09 3.44 -15.41
CA VAL A 134 -17.34 3.39 -16.86
C VAL A 134 -18.73 3.92 -17.20
N ILE A 135 -19.77 3.47 -16.50
CA ILE A 135 -21.15 3.89 -16.77
C ILE A 135 -21.29 5.41 -16.63
N ILE A 136 -20.82 6.00 -15.53
CA ILE A 136 -20.95 7.44 -15.30
C ILE A 136 -20.07 8.23 -16.28
N ALA A 137 -18.82 7.78 -16.53
CA ALA A 137 -17.93 8.42 -17.49
C ALA A 137 -18.55 8.48 -18.89
N GLN A 138 -19.20 7.39 -19.34
CA GLN A 138 -19.88 7.35 -20.63
C GLN A 138 -21.05 8.33 -20.68
N ILE A 139 -21.94 8.31 -19.67
CA ILE A 139 -23.08 9.22 -19.61
C ILE A 139 -22.64 10.68 -19.64
N VAL A 140 -21.62 11.04 -18.86
CA VAL A 140 -21.10 12.42 -18.81
C VAL A 140 -20.44 12.78 -20.14
N THR A 141 -19.57 11.92 -20.69
CA THR A 141 -18.86 12.20 -21.96
C THR A 141 -19.84 12.39 -23.12
N ASP A 142 -20.87 11.56 -23.19
CA ASP A 142 -21.90 11.66 -24.24
C ASP A 142 -22.73 12.93 -24.09
N HIS A 143 -23.08 13.31 -22.86
CA HIS A 143 -23.74 14.60 -22.59
C HIS A 143 -22.87 15.81 -22.95
N CYS A 144 -21.56 15.77 -22.65
CA CYS A 144 -20.62 16.84 -23.01
C CYS A 144 -20.50 16.99 -24.53
N ARG A 145 -20.48 15.87 -25.27
CA ARG A 145 -20.44 15.86 -26.73
C ARG A 145 -21.70 16.47 -27.33
N GLU A 146 -22.86 16.01 -26.86
CA GLU A 146 -24.15 16.51 -27.37
C GLU A 146 -24.33 18.01 -27.06
N SER A 147 -23.93 18.46 -25.86
CA SER A 147 -24.00 19.86 -25.48
C SER A 147 -23.07 20.75 -26.31
N ALA A 148 -21.88 20.26 -26.65
CA ALA A 148 -20.93 20.97 -27.52
C ALA A 148 -21.47 21.10 -28.95
N GLN A 149 -22.00 20.02 -29.53
CA GLN A 149 -22.60 20.00 -30.87
C GLN A 149 -23.79 20.95 -30.95
N ARG A 150 -24.69 20.94 -29.95
CA ARG A 150 -25.84 21.86 -29.89
C ARG A 150 -25.42 23.33 -29.83
N SER A 151 -24.32 23.64 -29.16
CA SER A 151 -23.86 25.02 -28.96
C SER A 151 -23.12 25.58 -30.17
N THR A 152 -22.38 24.75 -30.89
CA THR A 152 -21.54 25.18 -32.04
C THR A 152 -22.18 24.89 -33.40
N GLY A 153 -23.14 23.96 -33.47
CA GLY A 153 -23.70 23.47 -34.73
C GLY A 153 -22.73 22.60 -35.54
N ASP A 154 -21.56 22.29 -34.99
CA ASP A 154 -20.53 21.48 -35.62
C ASP A 154 -20.58 20.04 -35.07
N LEU A 155 -20.59 19.05 -35.96
CA LEU A 155 -20.61 17.63 -35.57
C LEU A 155 -19.28 17.21 -34.93
N ASP A 156 -18.18 17.86 -35.31
CA ASP A 156 -16.82 17.55 -34.88
C ASP A 156 -16.34 18.43 -33.71
N ALA A 157 -17.27 19.15 -33.06
CA ALA A 157 -16.96 19.98 -31.90
C ALA A 157 -16.34 19.16 -30.75
N LEU A 158 -15.26 19.69 -30.15
CA LEU A 158 -14.63 19.09 -28.98
C LEU A 158 -15.63 19.03 -27.82
N PRO A 159 -15.67 17.93 -27.03
CA PRO A 159 -16.57 17.83 -25.89
C PRO A 159 -16.30 18.96 -24.90
N SER A 160 -17.33 19.72 -24.57
CA SER A 160 -17.25 20.85 -23.64
C SER A 160 -18.29 20.62 -22.54
N CYS A 161 -17.81 20.58 -21.31
CA CYS A 161 -18.64 20.36 -20.12
C CYS A 161 -18.35 21.43 -19.07
N GLU A 162 -19.28 21.54 -18.12
CA GLU A 162 -19.04 22.33 -16.92
C GLU A 162 -17.78 21.84 -16.20
N LYS A 163 -17.03 22.77 -15.59
CA LYS A 163 -15.72 22.49 -14.99
C LYS A 163 -15.77 21.34 -13.99
N ASP A 164 -16.82 21.26 -13.17
CA ASP A 164 -16.96 20.24 -12.14
C ASP A 164 -17.30 18.86 -12.73
N ALA A 165 -18.19 18.79 -13.74
CA ALA A 165 -18.44 17.56 -14.48
C ALA A 165 -17.17 17.06 -15.18
N SER A 166 -16.40 18.00 -15.76
CA SER A 166 -15.14 17.67 -16.43
C SER A 166 -14.06 17.17 -15.45
N ARG A 167 -14.02 17.73 -14.25
CA ARG A 167 -13.00 17.41 -13.24
C ARG A 167 -13.21 16.03 -12.61
N TYR A 168 -14.47 15.67 -12.35
CA TYR A 168 -14.79 14.47 -11.58
C TYR A 168 -15.14 13.26 -12.45
N TRP A 169 -15.68 13.48 -13.64
CA TRP A 169 -16.34 12.42 -14.41
C TRP A 169 -15.89 12.31 -15.87
N PHE A 170 -15.02 13.21 -16.35
CA PHE A 170 -14.50 13.14 -17.72
C PHE A 170 -13.38 12.13 -17.82
N GLY A 171 -13.77 10.89 -18.10
CA GLY A 171 -12.85 9.76 -18.23
C GLY A 171 -13.08 8.68 -17.17
N VAL A 172 -12.64 7.46 -17.49
CA VAL A 172 -12.84 6.29 -16.62
C VAL A 172 -11.93 6.36 -15.39
N SER A 173 -10.69 6.79 -15.55
CA SER A 173 -9.72 6.95 -14.45
C SER A 173 -10.19 7.97 -13.42
N GLU A 174 -10.66 9.11 -13.89
CA GLU A 174 -11.18 10.24 -13.12
C GLU A 174 -12.43 9.80 -12.37
N SER A 175 -13.36 9.13 -13.05
CA SER A 175 -14.57 8.58 -12.43
C SER A 175 -14.26 7.54 -11.36
N MET A 176 -13.35 6.59 -11.63
CA MET A 176 -12.92 5.61 -10.63
C MET A 176 -12.26 6.28 -9.41
N PHE A 177 -11.43 7.30 -9.63
CA PHE A 177 -10.77 8.03 -8.55
C PHE A 177 -11.77 8.88 -7.74
N THR A 178 -12.76 9.49 -8.40
CA THR A 178 -13.86 10.22 -7.75
C THR A 178 -14.70 9.28 -6.89
N LEU A 179 -15.06 8.10 -7.39
CA LEU A 179 -15.79 7.08 -6.63
C LEU A 179 -15.01 6.62 -5.40
N PHE A 180 -13.69 6.43 -5.53
CA PHE A 180 -12.80 6.13 -4.42
C PHE A 180 -12.77 7.27 -3.39
N MET A 181 -12.53 8.51 -3.84
CA MET A 181 -12.50 9.68 -2.95
C MET A 181 -13.83 9.89 -2.21
N ALA A 182 -14.96 9.62 -2.85
CA ALA A 182 -16.28 9.78 -2.26
C ALA A 182 -16.52 8.82 -1.09
N ILE A 183 -15.93 7.61 -1.12
CA ILE A 183 -16.08 6.63 -0.03
C ILE A 183 -14.98 6.72 1.03
N THR A 184 -13.78 7.15 0.66
CA THR A 184 -12.67 7.33 1.63
C THR A 184 -12.71 8.68 2.34
N GLY A 185 -13.68 9.55 2.03
CA GLY A 185 -13.80 10.89 2.61
C GLY A 185 -12.79 11.90 2.05
N GLY A 186 -12.25 11.66 0.85
CA GLY A 186 -11.42 12.64 0.14
C GLY A 186 -12.23 13.82 -0.40
N ILE A 187 -13.47 13.55 -0.84
CA ILE A 187 -14.46 14.57 -1.22
C ILE A 187 -15.82 14.19 -0.65
N SER A 188 -16.73 15.16 -0.48
CA SER A 188 -18.11 14.84 -0.13
C SER A 188 -18.79 14.12 -1.29
N TRP A 189 -19.52 13.04 -1.00
CA TRP A 189 -20.35 12.36 -2.00
C TRP A 189 -21.38 13.31 -2.62
N GLU A 190 -21.80 14.36 -1.89
CA GLU A 190 -22.69 15.40 -2.39
C GLU A 190 -22.02 16.23 -3.49
N ASP A 191 -20.74 16.59 -3.32
CA ASP A 191 -19.99 17.38 -4.30
C ASP A 191 -19.73 16.60 -5.58
N ALA A 192 -19.52 15.28 -5.46
CA ALA A 192 -19.45 14.38 -6.60
C ALA A 192 -20.81 14.23 -7.33
N LEU A 193 -21.92 14.27 -6.58
CA LEU A 193 -23.28 14.08 -7.10
C LEU A 193 -23.84 15.34 -7.79
N LYS A 194 -23.49 16.55 -7.30
CA LYS A 194 -23.96 17.84 -7.83
C LYS A 194 -23.90 17.93 -9.37
N PRO A 195 -22.74 17.73 -10.03
CA PRO A 195 -22.65 17.85 -11.49
C PRO A 195 -23.46 16.76 -12.22
N LEU A 196 -23.76 15.63 -11.59
CA LEU A 196 -24.55 14.57 -12.23
C LEU A 196 -26.05 14.90 -12.27
N ARG A 197 -26.53 15.74 -11.35
CA ARG A 197 -27.95 16.10 -11.24
C ARG A 197 -28.46 16.84 -12.48
N ASP A 198 -27.62 17.69 -13.05
CA ASP A 198 -27.95 18.49 -14.22
C ASP A 198 -27.75 17.72 -15.54
N ILE A 199 -27.03 16.58 -15.48
CA ILE A 199 -26.70 15.75 -16.65
C ILE A 199 -27.73 14.65 -16.86
N SER A 200 -27.96 13.79 -15.84
CA SER A 200 -28.82 12.62 -15.99
C SER A 200 -29.25 12.04 -14.65
N SER A 201 -30.56 11.80 -14.51
CA SER A 201 -31.11 11.09 -13.34
C SER A 201 -30.59 9.65 -13.23
N VAL A 202 -30.20 9.02 -14.35
CA VAL A 202 -29.60 7.68 -14.35
C VAL A 202 -28.22 7.71 -13.71
N ALA A 203 -27.40 8.72 -14.02
CA ALA A 203 -26.08 8.87 -13.41
C ALA A 203 -26.18 9.10 -11.89
N VAL A 204 -27.17 9.90 -11.46
CA VAL A 204 -27.49 10.09 -10.03
C VAL A 204 -27.88 8.76 -9.37
N ALA A 205 -28.77 7.99 -9.99
CA ALA A 205 -29.20 6.69 -9.47
C ALA A 205 -28.02 5.69 -9.39
N CYS A 206 -27.16 5.66 -10.40
CA CYS A 206 -25.93 4.86 -10.41
C CYS A 206 -24.98 5.24 -9.26
N MET A 207 -24.78 6.54 -9.02
CA MET A 207 -23.92 7.02 -7.92
C MET A 207 -24.48 6.64 -6.54
N VAL A 208 -25.79 6.79 -6.33
CA VAL A 208 -26.45 6.39 -5.08
C VAL A 208 -26.37 4.87 -4.88
N LEU A 209 -26.66 4.09 -5.92
CA LEU A 209 -26.57 2.63 -5.86
C LEU A 209 -25.14 2.17 -5.54
N TYR A 210 -24.14 2.80 -6.16
CA TYR A 210 -22.73 2.58 -5.85
C TYR A 210 -22.43 2.82 -4.37
N ILE A 211 -22.84 3.96 -3.81
CA ILE A 211 -22.59 4.30 -2.40
C ILE A 211 -23.20 3.24 -1.48
N VAL A 212 -24.44 2.82 -1.74
CA VAL A 212 -25.10 1.78 -0.93
C VAL A 212 -24.33 0.47 -0.99
N ILE A 213 -23.95 0.01 -2.18
CA ILE A 213 -23.19 -1.24 -2.36
C ILE A 213 -21.83 -1.15 -1.67
N ALA A 214 -21.13 -0.04 -1.85
CA ALA A 214 -19.76 0.10 -1.36
C ALA A 214 -19.72 0.29 0.17
N VAL A 215 -20.67 1.03 0.76
CA VAL A 215 -20.84 1.11 2.23
C VAL A 215 -21.21 -0.25 2.80
N PHE A 216 -22.14 -0.97 2.18
CA PHE A 216 -22.51 -2.32 2.62
C PHE A 216 -21.33 -3.29 2.53
N ALA A 217 -20.52 -3.22 1.48
CA ALA A 217 -19.31 -4.02 1.34
C ALA A 217 -18.31 -3.73 2.47
N ILE A 218 -18.06 -2.46 2.81
CA ILE A 218 -17.18 -2.08 3.92
C ILE A 218 -17.73 -2.58 5.26
N LEU A 219 -19.02 -2.40 5.51
CA LEU A 219 -19.66 -2.87 6.75
C LEU A 219 -19.57 -4.39 6.89
N ASN A 220 -19.74 -5.14 5.80
CA ASN A 220 -19.60 -6.60 5.81
C ASN A 220 -18.17 -7.04 6.06
N VAL A 221 -17.17 -6.33 5.52
CA VAL A 221 -15.75 -6.59 5.83
C VAL A 221 -15.51 -6.37 7.32
N LEU A 222 -15.94 -5.24 7.87
CA LEU A 222 -15.76 -4.95 9.30
C LEU A 222 -16.48 -5.97 10.18
N ALA A 223 -17.70 -6.37 9.81
CA ALA A 223 -18.45 -7.39 10.52
C ALA A 223 -17.71 -8.74 10.50
N LEU A 224 -17.23 -9.17 9.32
CA LEU A 224 -16.44 -10.40 9.17
C LEU A 224 -15.20 -10.37 10.08
N TRP A 225 -14.49 -9.24 10.10
CA TRP A 225 -13.33 -9.07 10.96
C TRP A 225 -13.67 -9.15 12.45
N CYS A 226 -14.74 -8.48 12.88
CA CYS A 226 -15.23 -8.56 14.25
C CYS A 226 -15.63 -9.99 14.63
N THR A 227 -16.32 -10.71 13.74
CA THR A 227 -16.71 -12.10 13.96
C THR A 227 -15.49 -13.02 14.03
N CYS A 228 -14.51 -12.88 13.13
CA CYS A 228 -13.26 -13.64 13.18
C CYS A 228 -12.46 -13.34 14.46
N ALA A 229 -12.41 -12.08 14.88
CA ALA A 229 -11.76 -11.67 16.13
C ALA A 229 -12.48 -12.27 17.35
N PHE A 230 -13.81 -12.23 17.37
CA PHE A 230 -14.63 -12.79 18.44
C PHE A 230 -14.48 -14.31 18.53
N ILE A 231 -14.55 -15.02 17.40
CA ILE A 231 -14.34 -16.48 17.34
C ILE A 231 -12.95 -16.82 17.90
N ARG A 232 -11.92 -16.07 17.52
CA ARG A 232 -10.54 -16.30 17.99
C ARG A 232 -10.36 -15.98 19.48
N ALA A 233 -11.11 -15.02 20.04
CA ALA A 233 -11.15 -14.76 21.48
C ALA A 233 -11.91 -15.85 22.25
N SER A 234 -13.00 -16.38 21.68
CA SER A 234 -13.82 -17.44 22.29
C SER A 234 -13.22 -18.85 22.19
N GLY A 235 -12.37 -19.09 21.18
CA GLY A 235 -11.67 -20.37 20.96
C GLY A 235 -10.37 -20.52 21.76
N GLY A 236 -10.08 -19.61 22.69
CA GLY A 236 -8.98 -19.72 23.66
C GLY A 236 -9.44 -20.39 24.95
N GLY A 237 -9.48 -21.72 24.95
CA GLY A 237 -9.61 -22.57 26.14
C GLY A 237 -10.11 -23.97 25.75
N PRO A 238 -9.58 -25.07 26.32
CA PRO A 238 -8.69 -25.17 27.48
C PRO A 238 -7.18 -25.07 27.19
#